data_AF-A0A0G4NGY0-F1
#
_entry.id   AF-A0A0G4NGY0-F1
#
_cell.length_a   1.000
_cell.length_b   1.000
_cell.length_c   1.000
_cell.angle_alpha   90.00
_cell.angle_beta   90.00
_cell.angle_gamma   90.00
#
_symmetry.space_group_name_H-M   'P 1'
#
loop_
_entity.id
_entity.type
_entity.pdbx_description
1 polymer ?
#
loop_
_entity_poly.entity_id
_entity_poly.type
_entity_poly.pdbx_seq_one_letter_code
_entity_poly.pdbx_strand_id
1 'polypeptide(L)'
;LDMAERLLPAFYTTTGLPYPRVNLRHGIPFYINSPLHKVSPNDPDSTQKYPEKTDTCAAGAGSLVLEFTVLSRLTGDQRFEHLAKRAFWAVWKGKSEIGLVGNAIDPERGDWVNFDTGIGAGVDSFFEYALKSHILLSGHDLPNVT
;
A
#
# COMPACT_ATOMS: atom_id res chain seq x y z
N LEU A 1 10.15 7.61 12.91
CA LEU A 1 9.29 6.56 13.49
C LEU A 1 7.84 7.01 13.54
N ASP A 2 7.49 8.06 14.31
CA ASP A 2 6.11 8.58 14.46
C ASP A 2 5.33 8.72 13.13
N MET A 3 5.93 9.37 12.12
CA MET A 3 5.31 9.50 10.79
C MET A 3 4.94 8.14 10.18
N ALA A 4 5.84 7.16 10.21
CA ALA A 4 5.61 5.84 9.62
C ALA A 4 4.53 5.06 10.38
N GLU A 5 4.47 5.20 11.71
CA GLU A 5 3.41 4.60 12.52
C GLU A 5 2.03 5.13 12.15
N ARG A 6 1.94 6.44 11.85
CA ARG A 6 0.70 7.08 11.38
C ARG A 6 0.27 6.63 9.99
N LEU A 7 1.17 6.07 9.18
CA LEU A 7 0.87 5.51 7.86
C LEU A 7 0.34 4.08 7.91
N LEU A 8 0.61 3.32 8.98
CA LEU A 8 0.23 1.91 9.09
C LEU A 8 -1.26 1.64 8.85
N PRO A 9 -2.21 2.48 9.30
CA PRO A 9 -3.63 2.26 9.05
C PRO A 9 -3.98 2.17 7.57
N ALA A 10 -3.23 2.82 6.66
CA ALA A 10 -3.49 2.73 5.22
C ALA A 10 -3.42 1.29 4.72
N PHE A 11 -2.59 0.43 5.34
CA PHE A 11 -2.41 -0.97 4.95
C PHE A 11 -3.47 -1.91 5.56
N TYR A 12 -4.50 -1.40 6.24
CA TYR A 12 -5.53 -2.24 6.86
C TYR A 12 -6.60 -2.66 5.84
N THR A 13 -6.14 -3.42 4.85
CA THR A 13 -6.93 -4.03 3.78
C THR A 13 -6.66 -5.52 3.75
N THR A 14 -7.62 -6.29 3.24
CA THR A 14 -7.51 -7.74 3.09
C THR A 14 -6.56 -8.15 1.97
N THR A 15 -6.47 -7.33 0.91
CA THR A 15 -5.59 -7.55 -0.25
C THR A 15 -4.12 -7.26 0.07
N GLY A 16 -3.88 -6.45 1.10
CA GLY A 16 -2.56 -5.97 1.49
C GLY A 16 -2.11 -4.70 0.78
N LEU A 17 -2.86 -4.21 -0.20
CA LEU A 17 -2.64 -2.92 -0.86
C LEU A 17 -3.04 -1.77 0.07
N PRO A 18 -2.27 -0.67 0.16
CA PRO A 18 -2.64 0.45 0.99
C PRO A 18 -3.76 1.29 0.35
N TYR A 19 -4.61 1.86 1.19
CA TYR A 19 -5.45 2.99 0.78
C TYR A 19 -4.57 4.20 0.38
N PRO A 20 -5.01 5.02 -0.58
CA PRO A 20 -4.21 6.15 -1.09
C PRO A 20 -4.13 7.31 -0.12
N ARG A 21 -4.98 7.35 0.92
CA ARG A 21 -5.05 8.45 1.89
C ARG A 21 -5.12 7.92 3.31
N VAL A 22 -4.52 8.66 4.22
CA VAL A 22 -4.61 8.43 5.65
C VAL A 22 -4.67 9.78 6.37
N ASN A 23 -5.58 9.90 7.32
CA ASN A 23 -5.57 10.99 8.27
C ASN A 23 -4.50 10.71 9.33
N LEU A 24 -3.46 11.53 9.41
CA LEU A 24 -2.31 11.30 10.30
C LEU A 24 -2.66 11.29 11.80
N ARG A 25 -3.84 11.81 12.19
CA ARG A 25 -4.33 11.78 13.58
C ARG A 25 -5.30 10.62 13.82
N HIS A 26 -6.16 10.32 12.85
CA HIS A 26 -7.30 9.43 13.03
C HIS A 26 -7.23 8.12 12.20
N GLY A 27 -6.21 7.94 11.39
CA GLY A 27 -6.06 6.79 10.49
C GLY A 27 -6.98 6.90 9.28
N ILE A 28 -7.80 5.88 9.05
CA ILE A 28 -8.65 5.75 7.86
C ILE A 28 -10.15 5.69 8.22
N PRO A 29 -10.72 6.65 8.99
CA PRO A 29 -12.11 6.59 9.41
C PRO A 29 -13.10 6.91 8.29
N PHE A 30 -12.64 7.38 7.13
CA PHE A 30 -13.46 7.89 6.04
C PHE A 30 -13.62 6.90 4.87
N TYR A 31 -13.04 5.71 4.95
CA TYR A 31 -13.33 4.62 4.02
C TYR A 31 -14.37 3.70 4.64
N ILE A 32 -15.44 3.40 3.92
CA ILE A 32 -16.59 2.65 4.47
C ILE A 32 -16.18 1.24 4.93
N ASN A 33 -15.30 0.56 4.20
CA ASN A 33 -14.85 -0.80 4.52
C ASN A 33 -13.60 -0.82 5.42
N SER A 34 -13.18 0.33 5.94
CA SER A 34 -12.07 0.41 6.88
C SER A 34 -12.46 -0.15 8.24
N PRO A 35 -11.57 -0.90 8.92
CA PRO A 35 -11.79 -1.30 10.30
C PRO A 35 -11.80 -0.12 11.29
N LEU A 36 -11.41 1.08 10.86
CA LEU A 36 -11.44 2.32 11.65
C LEU A 36 -12.64 3.22 11.31
N HIS A 37 -13.54 2.79 10.43
CA HIS A 37 -14.79 3.48 10.14
C HIS A 37 -15.75 3.32 11.32
N LYS A 38 -15.74 4.30 12.22
CA LYS A 38 -16.61 4.34 13.41
C LYS A 38 -17.78 5.26 13.14
N VAL A 39 -18.71 4.79 12.33
CA VAL A 39 -20.01 5.44 12.14
C VAL A 39 -21.05 4.64 12.93
N SER A 40 -21.82 5.34 13.77
CA SER A 40 -23.00 4.76 14.40
C SER A 40 -24.08 4.59 13.31
N PRO A 41 -24.78 3.45 13.22
CA PRO A 41 -25.87 3.25 12.26
C PRO A 41 -26.98 4.32 12.30
N ASN A 42 -27.02 5.10 13.40
CA ASN A 42 -28.03 6.12 13.69
C ASN A 42 -27.48 7.55 13.69
N ASP A 43 -26.26 7.79 13.18
CA ASP A 43 -25.71 9.15 13.11
C ASP A 43 -26.24 9.87 11.85
N PRO A 44 -27.10 10.90 12.00
CA PRO A 44 -27.72 11.58 10.88
C PRO A 44 -26.73 12.35 9.99
N ASP A 45 -25.51 12.61 10.48
CA ASP A 45 -24.43 13.27 9.73
C ASP A 45 -23.44 12.26 9.11
N SER A 46 -23.66 10.96 9.32
CA SER A 46 -22.78 9.91 8.79
C SER A 46 -23.01 9.56 7.33
N THR A 47 -23.89 10.30 6.66
CA THR A 47 -24.12 10.15 5.23
C THR A 47 -22.95 10.77 4.49
N GLN A 48 -21.87 9.99 4.36
CA GLN A 48 -20.82 10.31 3.41
C GLN A 48 -21.46 10.29 2.02
N LYS A 49 -21.93 11.47 1.58
CA LYS A 49 -22.77 11.66 0.40
C LYS A 49 -22.11 11.11 -0.88
N TYR A 50 -20.79 11.01 -0.86
CA TYR A 50 -19.99 10.33 -1.88
C TYR A 50 -18.90 9.51 -1.18
N PRO A 51 -18.78 8.20 -1.47
CA PRO A 51 -17.71 7.40 -0.90
C PRO A 51 -16.34 7.93 -1.36
N GLU A 52 -15.38 7.93 -0.45
CA GLU A 52 -13.99 8.30 -0.78
C GLU A 52 -13.39 7.31 -1.78
N LYS A 53 -12.61 7.84 -2.72
CA LYS A 53 -11.99 7.02 -3.77
C LYS A 53 -10.90 6.14 -3.15
N THR A 54 -11.03 4.84 -3.35
CA THR A 54 -10.12 3.84 -2.75
C THR A 54 -8.96 3.50 -3.66
N ASP A 55 -9.08 3.69 -4.97
CA ASP A 55 -8.04 3.25 -5.92
C ASP A 55 -6.70 3.96 -5.68
N THR A 56 -5.64 3.14 -5.73
CA THR A 56 -4.26 3.60 -5.63
C THR A 56 -3.53 3.25 -6.92
N CYS A 57 -2.50 4.00 -7.28
CA CYS A 57 -1.66 3.62 -8.40
C CYS A 57 -0.60 2.58 -7.99
N ALA A 58 -0.04 1.85 -8.96
CA ALA A 58 1.01 0.85 -8.72
C ALA A 58 2.25 1.48 -8.06
N ALA A 59 2.65 2.66 -8.53
CA ALA A 59 3.70 3.47 -7.92
C ALA A 59 3.38 3.79 -6.45
N GLY A 60 2.19 4.33 -6.16
CA GLY A 60 1.78 4.70 -4.80
C GLY A 60 1.67 3.50 -3.85
N ALA A 61 1.20 2.36 -4.35
CA ALA A 61 1.04 1.15 -3.56
C ALA A 61 2.38 0.44 -3.26
N GLY A 62 3.29 0.40 -4.23
CA GLY A 62 4.51 -0.41 -4.13
C GLY A 62 5.76 0.35 -3.68
N SER A 63 5.78 1.68 -3.73
CA SER A 63 7.01 2.48 -3.54
C SER A 63 7.24 2.92 -2.09
N LEU A 64 6.88 2.07 -1.14
CA LEU A 64 7.29 2.21 0.27
C LEU A 64 8.22 1.08 0.71
N VAL A 65 8.44 0.07 -0.15
CA VAL A 65 9.23 -1.13 0.18
C VAL A 65 10.66 -0.79 0.58
N LEU A 66 11.26 0.28 0.04
CA LEU A 66 12.63 0.67 0.35
C LEU A 66 12.73 1.30 1.75
N GLU A 67 11.96 2.36 2.00
CA GLU A 67 11.99 3.13 3.25
C GLU A 67 11.54 2.27 4.42
N PHE A 68 10.46 1.49 4.26
CA PHE A 68 9.92 0.67 5.34
C PHE A 68 10.84 -0.51 5.67
N THR A 69 11.57 -1.04 4.68
CA THR A 69 12.61 -2.06 4.91
C THR A 69 13.78 -1.47 5.71
N VAL A 70 14.30 -0.31 5.28
CA VAL A 70 15.39 0.37 6.02
C VAL A 70 14.94 0.72 7.44
N LEU A 71 13.72 1.26 7.61
CA LEU A 71 13.18 1.60 8.91
C LEU A 71 13.08 0.38 9.83
N SER A 72 12.60 -0.75 9.32
CA SER A 72 12.52 -2.00 10.11
C SER A 72 13.89 -2.46 10.56
N ARG A 73 14.89 -2.41 9.67
CA ARG A 73 16.26 -2.80 10.00
C ARG A 73 16.92 -1.89 11.02
N LEU A 74 16.64 -0.58 10.98
CA LEU A 74 17.20 0.39 11.92
C LEU A 74 16.51 0.37 13.29
N THR A 75 15.23 -0.01 13.36
CA THR A 75 14.43 0.08 14.59
C THR A 75 14.15 -1.27 15.25
N GLY A 76 14.31 -2.38 14.52
CA GLY A 76 13.92 -3.71 14.94
C GLY A 76 12.42 -4.02 14.81
N ASP A 77 11.59 -3.05 14.39
CA ASP A 77 10.15 -3.25 14.21
C ASP A 77 9.85 -3.76 12.79
N GLN A 78 9.55 -5.05 12.67
CA GLN A 78 9.31 -5.71 11.39
C GLN A 78 7.99 -5.31 10.71
N ARG A 79 7.07 -4.63 11.41
CA ARG A 79 5.74 -4.28 10.85
C ARG A 79 5.87 -3.48 9.56
N PHE A 80 6.83 -2.56 9.49
CA PHE A 80 7.00 -1.72 8.31
C PHE A 80 7.41 -2.57 7.08
N GLU A 81 8.47 -3.36 7.18
CA GLU A 81 8.98 -4.19 6.08
C GLU A 81 7.92 -5.21 5.64
N HIS A 82 7.25 -5.87 6.58
CA HIS A 82 6.20 -6.83 6.27
C HIS A 82 5.05 -6.21 5.49
N LEU A 83 4.55 -5.04 5.93
CA LEU A 83 3.44 -4.37 5.26
C LEU A 83 3.82 -3.85 3.88
N ALA A 84 5.01 -3.25 3.74
CA ALA A 84 5.45 -2.71 2.46
C ALA A 84 5.78 -3.82 1.44
N LYS A 85 6.43 -4.92 1.85
CA LYS A 85 6.63 -6.09 0.98
C LYS A 85 5.30 -6.73 0.59
N ARG A 86 4.36 -6.85 1.52
CA ARG A 86 3.01 -7.39 1.21
C ARG A 86 2.32 -6.56 0.14
N ALA A 87 2.35 -5.22 0.26
CA ALA A 87 1.80 -4.32 -0.75
C ALA A 87 2.51 -4.45 -2.10
N PHE A 88 3.83 -4.41 -2.12
CA PHE A 88 4.64 -4.57 -3.34
C PHE A 88 4.31 -5.88 -4.07
N TRP A 89 4.25 -7.00 -3.34
CA TRP A 89 3.92 -8.30 -3.91
C TRP A 89 2.44 -8.41 -4.33
N ALA A 90 1.52 -7.70 -3.67
CA ALA A 90 0.12 -7.64 -4.12
C ALA A 90 0.01 -6.98 -5.51
N VAL A 91 0.69 -5.85 -5.71
CA VAL A 91 0.80 -5.20 -7.04
C VAL A 91 1.44 -6.15 -8.06
N TRP A 92 2.55 -6.81 -7.71
CA TRP A 92 3.23 -7.75 -8.61
C TRP A 92 2.36 -8.95 -8.98
N LYS A 93 1.57 -9.49 -8.05
CA LYS A 93 0.66 -10.61 -8.33
C LYS A 93 -0.47 -10.23 -9.28
N GLY A 94 -0.89 -8.97 -9.29
CA GLY A 94 -1.93 -8.47 -10.19
C GLY A 94 -1.53 -8.39 -11.66
N LYS A 95 -0.26 -8.57 -12.03
CA LYS A 95 0.18 -8.45 -13.44
C LYS A 95 -0.64 -9.31 -14.40
N SER A 96 -0.82 -8.81 -15.62
CA SER A 96 -1.47 -9.55 -16.69
C SER A 96 -0.68 -10.81 -17.07
N GLU A 97 -1.31 -11.71 -17.85
CA GLU A 97 -0.67 -12.93 -18.37
C GLU A 97 0.60 -12.65 -19.19
N ILE A 98 0.66 -11.48 -19.85
CA ILE A 98 1.83 -11.02 -20.60
C ILE A 98 2.84 -10.24 -19.73
N GLY A 99 2.64 -10.21 -18.40
CA GLY A 99 3.60 -9.69 -17.42
C GLY A 99 3.53 -8.17 -17.19
N LEU A 100 2.47 -7.48 -17.60
CA LEU A 100 2.34 -6.03 -17.45
C LEU A 100 1.59 -5.62 -16.18
N VAL A 101 2.03 -4.54 -15.54
CA VAL A 101 1.42 -3.93 -14.33
C VAL A 101 0.50 -2.79 -14.77
N GLY A 102 -0.74 -2.76 -14.28
CA GLY A 102 -1.69 -1.67 -14.58
C GLY A 102 -1.39 -0.39 -13.79
N ASN A 103 -2.07 0.70 -14.14
CA ASN A 103 -1.87 2.00 -13.50
C ASN A 103 -2.53 2.08 -12.13
N ALA A 104 -3.83 1.76 -12.04
CA ALA A 104 -4.65 1.97 -10.84
C ALA A 104 -5.34 0.68 -10.39
N ILE A 105 -5.25 0.36 -9.11
CA ILE A 105 -5.76 -0.86 -8.49
C ILE A 105 -6.64 -0.52 -7.29
N ASP A 106 -7.75 -1.22 -7.12
CA ASP A 106 -8.64 -1.08 -5.97
C ASP A 106 -8.05 -1.87 -4.78
N PRO A 107 -7.65 -1.22 -3.67
CA PRO A 107 -7.05 -1.91 -2.54
C PRO A 107 -8.06 -2.74 -1.73
N GLU A 108 -9.37 -2.54 -1.89
CA GLU A 108 -10.39 -3.34 -1.20
C GLU A 108 -10.66 -4.65 -1.93
N ARG A 109 -10.59 -4.65 -3.27
CA ARG A 109 -10.90 -5.80 -4.13
C ARG A 109 -9.66 -6.52 -4.67
N GLY A 110 -8.59 -5.76 -4.93
CA GLY A 110 -7.37 -6.25 -5.57
C GLY A 110 -7.44 -6.26 -7.10
N ASP A 111 -8.51 -5.71 -7.68
CA ASP A 111 -8.73 -5.65 -9.12
C ASP A 111 -8.19 -4.33 -9.71
N TRP A 112 -7.66 -4.38 -10.93
CA TRP A 112 -7.28 -3.17 -11.66
C TRP A 112 -8.52 -2.35 -12.04
N VAL A 113 -8.46 -1.07 -11.74
CA VAL A 113 -9.44 -0.05 -12.13
C VAL A 113 -9.02 0.63 -13.43
N ASN A 114 -7.71 0.80 -13.65
CA ASN A 114 -7.15 1.23 -14.92
C ASN A 114 -5.99 0.32 -15.35
N PHE A 115 -6.09 -0.20 -16.56
CA PHE A 115 -5.16 -1.15 -17.19
C PHE A 115 -4.07 -0.47 -18.02
N ASP A 116 -4.14 0.85 -18.22
CA ASP A 116 -3.06 1.61 -18.87
C ASP A 116 -1.72 1.28 -18.19
N THR A 117 -0.70 1.02 -18.99
CA THR A 117 0.60 0.56 -18.49
C THR A 117 1.72 1.31 -19.17
N GLY A 118 2.89 1.29 -18.55
CA GLY A 118 4.07 1.97 -19.03
C GLY A 118 5.09 2.17 -17.91
N ILE A 119 6.05 3.03 -18.17
CA ILE A 119 7.13 3.40 -17.23
C ILE A 119 6.98 4.82 -16.68
N GLY A 120 5.82 5.45 -16.93
CA GLY A 120 5.52 6.82 -16.54
C GLY A 120 4.59 6.92 -15.33
N ALA A 121 3.96 8.09 -15.17
CA ALA A 121 3.16 8.44 -14.01
C ALA A 121 2.17 7.34 -13.58
N GLY A 122 2.27 6.93 -12.32
CA GLY A 122 1.41 5.92 -11.71
C GLY A 122 1.97 4.50 -11.73
N VAL A 123 3.02 4.23 -12.51
CA VAL A 123 3.71 2.93 -12.56
C VAL A 123 5.22 3.07 -12.38
N ASP A 124 5.81 4.14 -12.88
CA ASP A 124 7.24 4.53 -12.78
C ASP A 124 7.99 3.97 -11.56
N SER A 125 7.71 4.49 -10.36
CA SER A 125 8.52 4.20 -9.18
C SER A 125 8.32 2.78 -8.64
N PHE A 126 7.29 2.04 -9.09
CA PHE A 126 7.14 0.63 -8.76
C PHE A 126 8.35 -0.19 -9.24
N PHE A 127 8.75 -0.01 -10.51
CA PHE A 127 9.89 -0.70 -11.08
C PHE A 127 11.23 -0.16 -10.54
N GLU A 128 11.31 1.14 -10.31
CA GLU A 128 12.47 1.78 -9.67
C GLU A 128 12.74 1.16 -8.29
N TYR A 129 11.70 1.00 -7.48
CA TYR A 129 11.82 0.48 -6.12
C TYR A 129 12.05 -1.03 -6.10
N ALA A 130 11.59 -1.77 -7.12
CA ALA A 130 11.96 -3.17 -7.31
C ALA A 130 13.49 -3.33 -7.43
N LEU A 131 14.10 -2.53 -8.33
CA LEU A 131 15.55 -2.55 -8.55
C LEU A 131 16.32 -2.03 -7.34
N LYS A 132 15.94 -0.85 -6.81
CA LYS A 132 16.62 -0.24 -5.66
C LYS A 132 16.58 -1.12 -4.43
N SER A 133 15.44 -1.75 -4.15
CA SER A 133 15.32 -2.67 -3.01
C SER A 133 16.12 -3.93 -3.23
N HIS A 134 16.19 -4.44 -4.46
CA HIS A 134 17.09 -5.56 -4.76
C HIS A 134 18.54 -5.18 -4.48
N ILE A 135 19.02 -4.04 -4.98
CA ILE A 135 20.40 -3.57 -4.75
C ILE A 135 20.69 -3.37 -3.26
N LEU A 136 19.75 -2.75 -2.53
CA LEU A 136 19.90 -2.52 -1.09
C LEU A 136 20.00 -3.84 -0.31
N LEU A 137 19.29 -4.88 -0.74
CA LEU A 137 19.17 -6.15 -0.03
C LEU A 137 20.16 -7.21 -0.52
N SER A 138 20.63 -7.11 -1.76
CA SER A 138 21.60 -8.03 -2.36
C SER A 138 22.92 -7.92 -1.62
N GLY A 139 23.25 -8.94 -0.82
CA GLY A 139 24.45 -8.96 0.03
C GLY A 139 24.16 -8.85 1.53
N HIS A 140 22.90 -8.69 1.93
CA HIS A 140 22.47 -8.87 3.30
C HIS A 140 21.70 -10.18 3.46
N ASP A 141 21.78 -10.80 4.63
CA ASP A 141 20.98 -11.97 4.96
C ASP A 141 19.49 -11.67 4.71
N LEU A 142 18.78 -12.65 4.15
CA LEU A 142 17.33 -12.61 4.00
C LEU A 142 16.74 -12.54 5.42
N PRO A 143 15.95 -11.50 5.76
CA PRO A 143 15.29 -11.47 7.05
C PRO A 143 14.26 -12.61 7.10
N ASN A 144 14.40 -13.48 8.12
CA ASN A 144 13.55 -14.62 8.46
C ASN A 144 13.54 -15.81 7.47
N VAL A 145 14.64 -16.56 7.47
CA VAL A 145 14.60 -18.03 7.27
C VAL A 145 14.62 -18.70 8.65
N THR A 146 13.53 -18.55 9.40
CA THR A 146 13.22 -19.33 10.62
C THR A 146 11.72 -19.32 10.85
#